data_AF-A0A0C5VTS4-F1
#
_entry.id   AF-A0A0C5VTS4-F1
#
_cell.length_a   1.000
_cell.length_b   1.000
_cell.length_c   1.000
_cell.angle_alpha   90.00
_cell.angle_beta   90.00
_cell.angle_gamma   90.00
#
_symmetry.space_group_name_H-M   'P 1'
#
loop_
_entity.id
_entity.type
_entity.pdbx_description
1 polymer ?
#
loop_
_entity_poly.entity_id
_entity_poly.type
_entity_poly.pdbx_seq_one_letter_code
_entity_poly.pdbx_strand_id
1 'polypeptide(L)'
;MSSTEVHMKVEKNKVVSFHFKMTEVGRDEVLEDTRESEALLYLHGYGQLLIGLEKALEGREVGDQFSVELEPAEAFGEVQQADPVRVPRKHIATKGKLVPGMVVELNTRDGLRDVTVLKVGLKTVDLDANHPYAGKKMNFDVEVTDVRDATDEEIHHGHAHGPGGHHHH
;
A
#
# COMPACT_ATOMS: atom_id res chain seq x y z
N MET A 1 0.18 1.87 -43.21
CA MET A 1 -1.04 1.48 -42.49
C MET A 1 -0.65 1.41 -41.03
N SER A 2 -0.96 2.45 -40.25
CA SER A 2 -0.63 2.47 -38.82
C SER A 2 -1.74 1.71 -38.11
N SER A 3 -1.43 0.54 -37.56
CA SER A 3 -2.34 -0.13 -36.63
C SER A 3 -2.51 0.79 -35.43
N THR A 4 -3.73 1.25 -35.17
CA THR A 4 -4.06 1.87 -33.90
C THR A 4 -4.02 0.77 -32.86
N GLU A 5 -2.95 0.68 -32.07
CA GLU A 5 -2.94 -0.14 -30.86
C GLU A 5 -4.04 0.41 -29.94
N VAL A 6 -5.03 -0.44 -29.64
CA VAL A 6 -6.07 -0.11 -28.67
C VAL A 6 -5.50 -0.44 -27.31
N HIS A 7 -4.96 0.56 -26.62
CA HIS A 7 -4.52 0.39 -25.24
C HIS A 7 -5.75 0.38 -24.32
N MET A 8 -5.86 -0.63 -23.46
CA MET A 8 -6.88 -0.63 -22.42
C MET A 8 -6.55 0.45 -21.40
N LYS A 9 -7.58 1.20 -21.01
CA LYS A 9 -7.50 2.17 -19.92
C LYS A 9 -7.81 1.49 -18.60
N VAL A 10 -7.15 1.97 -17.56
CA VAL A 10 -7.53 1.67 -16.18
C VAL A 10 -8.92 2.25 -15.94
N GLU A 11 -9.85 1.38 -15.57
CA GLU A 11 -11.22 1.71 -15.18
C GLU A 11 -11.75 0.58 -14.28
N LYS A 12 -12.96 0.74 -13.74
CA LYS A 12 -13.57 -0.30 -12.89
C LYS A 12 -13.57 -1.68 -13.56
N ASN A 13 -13.29 -2.72 -12.77
CA ASN A 13 -13.19 -4.13 -13.20
C ASN A 13 -11.99 -4.43 -14.12
N LYS A 14 -10.98 -3.55 -14.14
CA LYS A 14 -9.68 -3.87 -14.74
C LYS A 14 -8.74 -4.39 -13.66
N VAL A 15 -7.97 -5.41 -14.02
CA VAL A 15 -6.78 -5.78 -13.26
C VAL A 15 -5.62 -4.99 -13.83
N VAL A 16 -4.89 -4.32 -12.94
CA VAL A 16 -3.82 -3.39 -13.29
C VAL A 16 -2.54 -3.84 -12.62
N SER A 17 -1.48 -3.97 -13.42
CA SER A 17 -0.11 -4.17 -12.94
C SER A 17 0.65 -2.85 -13.02
N PHE A 18 1.38 -2.50 -11.96
CA PHE A 18 2.20 -1.29 -11.97
C PHE A 18 3.38 -1.40 -11.01
N HIS A 19 4.43 -0.63 -11.28
CA HIS A 19 5.47 -0.32 -10.32
C HIS A 19 5.26 1.07 -9.75
N PHE A 20 5.71 1.27 -8.52
CA PHE A 20 5.86 2.57 -7.92
C PHE A 20 7.17 2.71 -7.15
N LYS A 21 7.58 3.97 -6.98
CA LYS A 21 8.54 4.43 -5.98
C LYS A 21 7.86 5.42 -5.04
N MET A 22 8.01 5.23 -3.73
CA MET A 22 7.39 6.04 -2.69
C MET A 22 8.42 6.86 -1.91
N THR A 23 8.11 8.14 -1.71
CA THR A 23 8.91 9.12 -0.95
C THR A 23 8.01 9.98 -0.08
N GLU A 24 8.54 10.54 1.02
CA GLU A 24 7.86 11.59 1.78
C GLU A 24 8.10 12.94 1.09
N VAL A 25 7.05 13.74 0.86
CA VAL A 25 7.18 15.03 0.17
C VAL A 25 8.17 15.93 0.92
N GLY A 26 9.14 16.49 0.19
CA GLY A 26 10.22 17.31 0.77
C GLY A 26 11.40 16.51 1.33
N ARG A 27 11.44 15.19 1.12
CA ARG A 27 12.60 14.33 1.42
C ARG A 27 13.00 13.53 0.19
N ASP A 28 14.31 13.35 0.02
CA ASP A 28 14.87 12.58 -1.10
C ASP A 28 15.00 11.07 -0.77
N GLU A 29 14.77 10.68 0.48
CA GLU A 29 14.86 9.30 0.93
C GLU A 29 13.75 8.44 0.31
N VAL A 30 14.16 7.40 -0.41
CA VAL A 30 13.25 6.39 -0.94
C VAL A 30 12.80 5.47 0.18
N LEU A 31 11.50 5.45 0.43
CA LEU A 31 10.90 4.61 1.47
C LEU A 31 10.60 3.20 0.93
N GLU A 32 10.15 3.13 -0.31
CA GLU A 32 9.86 1.88 -1.01
C GLU A 32 10.04 2.08 -2.52
N ASP A 33 10.54 1.05 -3.22
CA ASP A 33 10.65 1.02 -4.66
C ASP A 33 10.40 -0.41 -5.14
N THR A 34 9.37 -0.58 -5.96
CA THR A 34 8.94 -1.89 -6.47
C THR A 34 9.53 -2.21 -7.85
N ARG A 35 10.27 -1.28 -8.49
CA ARG A 35 10.82 -1.48 -9.85
C ARG A 35 11.84 -2.60 -9.92
N GLU A 36 12.51 -2.88 -8.81
CA GLU A 36 13.48 -3.97 -8.68
C GLU A 36 12.85 -5.28 -8.15
N SER A 37 11.52 -5.31 -8.00
CA SER A 37 10.74 -6.46 -7.51
C SER A 37 9.58 -6.81 -8.45
N GLU A 38 8.68 -7.69 -8.03
CA GLU A 38 7.46 -7.97 -8.79
C GLU A 38 6.54 -6.74 -8.83
N ALA A 39 5.90 -6.51 -9.97
CA ALA A 39 4.89 -5.46 -10.12
C ALA A 39 3.72 -5.73 -9.19
N LEU A 40 3.16 -4.66 -8.62
CA LEU A 40 1.94 -4.78 -7.84
C LEU A 40 0.76 -4.99 -8.77
N LEU A 41 -0.13 -5.89 -8.35
CA LEU A 41 -1.33 -6.27 -9.06
C LEU A 41 -2.54 -5.95 -8.18
N TYR A 42 -3.54 -5.26 -8.73
CA TYR A 42 -4.79 -4.99 -8.01
C TYR A 42 -5.99 -4.96 -8.95
N LEU A 43 -7.19 -5.08 -8.36
CA LEU A 43 -8.46 -4.92 -9.05
C LEU A 43 -9.00 -3.51 -8.85
N HIS A 44 -9.14 -2.77 -9.94
CA HIS A 44 -9.55 -1.37 -9.91
C HIS A 44 -11.05 -1.20 -9.63
N GLY A 45 -11.38 -0.28 -8.72
CA GLY A 45 -12.73 0.04 -8.26
C GLY A 45 -13.20 -0.73 -7.02
N TYR A 46 -12.29 -1.40 -6.31
CA TYR A 46 -12.59 -2.28 -5.16
C TYR A 46 -11.90 -1.83 -3.86
N GLY A 47 -11.22 -0.67 -3.85
CA GLY A 47 -10.67 -0.08 -2.63
C GLY A 47 -9.50 -0.86 -2.03
N GLN A 48 -8.73 -1.53 -2.88
CA GLN A 48 -7.56 -2.31 -2.48
C GLN A 48 -6.28 -1.47 -2.38
N LEU A 49 -6.31 -0.26 -2.94
CA LEU A 49 -5.19 0.69 -2.92
C LEU A 49 -5.53 1.91 -2.08
N LEU A 50 -4.51 2.74 -1.84
CA LEU A 50 -4.69 4.09 -1.34
C LEU A 50 -5.64 4.86 -2.26
N ILE A 51 -6.64 5.52 -1.67
CA ILE A 51 -7.72 6.19 -2.39
C ILE A 51 -7.16 7.18 -3.43
N GLY A 52 -6.14 7.94 -3.06
CA GLY A 52 -5.49 8.89 -3.97
C GLY A 52 -4.75 8.22 -5.11
N LEU A 53 -4.09 7.08 -4.85
CA LEU A 53 -3.36 6.34 -5.86
C LEU A 53 -4.31 5.67 -6.87
N GLU A 54 -5.40 5.07 -6.39
CA GLU A 54 -6.44 4.49 -7.24
C GLU A 54 -7.05 5.57 -8.16
N LYS A 55 -7.42 6.74 -7.61
CA LYS A 55 -7.91 7.87 -8.42
C LYS A 55 -6.89 8.36 -9.46
N ALA A 56 -5.61 8.39 -9.12
CA ALA A 56 -4.56 8.87 -10.03
C ALA A 56 -4.27 7.89 -11.18
N LEU A 57 -4.56 6.61 -10.96
CA LEU A 57 -4.48 5.55 -11.95
C LEU A 57 -5.68 5.50 -12.91
N GLU A 58 -6.86 5.99 -12.50
CA GLU A 58 -8.06 6.03 -13.35
C GLU A 58 -7.76 6.69 -14.72
N GLY A 59 -8.14 6.02 -15.80
CA GLY A 59 -7.97 6.46 -17.18
C GLY A 59 -6.56 6.36 -17.75
N ARG A 60 -5.56 5.92 -16.97
CA ARG A 60 -4.19 5.68 -17.43
C ARG A 60 -4.10 4.45 -18.33
N GLU A 61 -3.08 4.40 -19.16
CA GLU A 61 -2.84 3.31 -20.11
C GLU A 61 -1.50 2.60 -19.81
N VAL A 62 -1.32 1.41 -20.37
CA VAL A 62 -0.05 0.68 -20.28
C VAL A 62 1.09 1.53 -20.86
N GLY A 63 2.19 1.63 -20.11
CA GLY A 63 3.35 2.46 -20.43
C GLY A 63 3.28 3.88 -19.89
N ASP A 64 2.15 4.31 -19.30
CA ASP A 64 2.08 5.61 -18.64
C ASP A 64 3.00 5.63 -17.42
N GLN A 65 3.84 6.67 -17.36
CA GLN A 65 4.67 7.01 -16.21
C GLN A 65 4.28 8.39 -15.71
N PHE A 66 4.01 8.51 -14.40
CA PHE A 66 3.57 9.76 -13.80
C PHE A 66 3.94 9.83 -12.32
N SER A 67 3.97 11.05 -11.78
CA SER A 67 4.12 11.29 -10.34
C SER A 67 2.82 11.84 -9.77
N VAL A 68 2.48 11.44 -8.56
CA VAL A 68 1.35 11.98 -7.81
C VAL A 68 1.71 12.21 -6.35
N GLU A 69 1.41 13.41 -5.86
CA GLU A 69 1.46 13.74 -4.44
C GLU A 69 0.10 13.48 -3.80
N LEU A 70 0.09 12.70 -2.73
CA LEU A 70 -1.10 12.35 -1.96
C LEU A 70 -1.07 13.05 -0.60
N GLU A 71 -2.16 13.74 -0.29
CA GLU A 71 -2.43 14.23 1.05
C GLU A 71 -2.63 13.05 2.03
N PRO A 72 -2.40 13.23 3.35
CA PRO A 72 -2.50 12.14 4.29
C PRO A 72 -3.85 11.41 4.22
N ALA A 73 -4.96 12.16 4.10
CA ALA A 73 -6.31 11.60 3.97
C ALA A 73 -6.54 10.73 2.71
N GLU A 74 -5.71 10.86 1.68
CA GLU A 74 -5.78 10.06 0.45
C GLU A 74 -4.73 8.94 0.40
N ALA A 75 -3.79 8.95 1.35
CA ALA A 75 -2.76 7.94 1.55
C ALA A 75 -2.98 7.21 2.89
N PHE A 76 -2.11 7.41 3.88
CA PHE A 76 -2.06 6.62 5.10
C PHE A 76 -2.89 7.17 6.28
N GLY A 77 -3.77 8.14 6.00
CA GLY A 77 -4.64 8.81 6.96
C GLY A 77 -3.96 9.93 7.74
N GLU A 78 -4.78 10.72 8.43
CA GLU A 78 -4.33 11.74 9.37
C GLU A 78 -3.78 11.12 10.66
N VAL A 79 -2.89 11.85 11.34
CA VAL A 79 -2.50 11.47 12.71
C VAL A 79 -3.71 11.60 13.62
N GLN A 80 -4.10 10.48 14.21
CA GLN A 80 -5.13 10.46 15.24
C GLN A 80 -4.46 10.73 16.59
N GLN A 81 -4.91 11.78 17.27
CA GLN A 81 -4.53 12.02 18.66
C GLN A 81 -5.22 10.97 19.53
N ALA A 82 -4.52 9.87 19.75
CA ALA A 82 -4.96 8.76 20.59
C ALA A 82 -3.93 8.52 21.69
N ASP A 83 -4.40 8.02 22.83
CA ASP A 83 -3.52 7.58 23.89
C ASP A 83 -2.65 6.41 23.41
N PRO A 84 -1.37 6.33 23.84
CA PRO A 84 -0.51 5.19 23.55
C PRO A 84 -1.17 3.86 23.90
N VAL A 85 -1.09 2.91 22.97
CA VAL A 85 -1.63 1.56 23.18
C VAL A 85 -0.58 0.71 23.87
N ARG A 86 -0.88 0.28 25.10
CA ARG A 86 -0.01 -0.62 25.86
C ARG A 86 -0.35 -2.08 25.58
N VAL A 87 0.61 -2.82 25.04
CA VAL A 87 0.44 -4.26 24.74
C VAL A 87 1.50 -5.13 25.43
N PRO A 88 1.19 -6.39 25.79
CA PRO A 88 2.22 -7.33 26.20
C PRO A 88 3.20 -7.63 25.06
N ARG A 89 4.50 -7.72 25.37
CA ARG A 89 5.58 -7.95 24.37
C ARG A 89 5.35 -9.16 23.47
N LYS A 90 4.65 -10.19 23.96
CA LYS A 90 4.33 -11.42 23.21
C LYS A 90 3.41 -11.21 22.00
N HIS A 91 2.70 -10.08 21.93
CA HIS A 91 1.83 -9.74 20.79
C HIS A 91 2.59 -9.05 19.66
N ILE A 92 3.84 -8.62 19.89
CA ILE A 92 4.71 -8.09 18.85
C ILE A 92 5.24 -9.27 18.04
N ALA A 93 4.93 -9.29 16.74
CA ALA A 93 5.39 -10.33 15.82
C ALA A 93 6.87 -10.16 15.50
N THR A 94 7.31 -8.90 15.29
CA THR A 94 8.71 -8.54 15.02
C THR A 94 9.64 -9.08 16.10
N LYS A 95 10.67 -9.81 15.67
CA LYS A 95 11.68 -10.43 16.55
C LYS A 95 12.84 -9.48 16.80
N GLY A 96 13.51 -9.66 17.94
CA GLY A 96 14.73 -8.93 18.28
C GLY A 96 14.53 -7.86 19.35
N LYS A 97 15.49 -6.94 19.43
CA LYS A 97 15.52 -5.88 20.44
C LYS A 97 14.64 -4.72 19.99
N LEU A 98 13.55 -4.51 20.72
CA LEU A 98 12.67 -3.36 20.52
C LEU A 98 13.33 -2.09 21.06
N VAL A 99 13.26 -1.01 20.28
CA VAL A 99 13.74 0.33 20.65
C VAL A 99 12.69 1.39 20.28
N PRO A 100 12.57 2.51 21.03
CA PRO A 100 11.70 3.62 20.64
C PRO A 100 12.01 4.14 19.22
N GLY A 101 10.95 4.49 18.49
CA GLY A 101 11.01 4.92 17.07
C GLY A 101 11.00 3.78 16.07
N MET A 102 11.19 2.52 16.50
CA MET A 102 11.15 1.36 15.63
C MET A 102 9.71 1.07 15.16
N VAL A 103 9.52 0.83 13.87
CA VAL A 103 8.29 0.25 13.32
C VAL A 103 8.30 -1.26 13.56
N VAL A 104 7.20 -1.79 14.08
CA VAL A 104 7.03 -3.21 14.41
C VAL A 104 5.65 -3.69 13.98
N GLU A 105 5.57 -4.97 13.66
CA GLU A 105 4.33 -5.67 13.36
C GLU A 105 3.66 -6.12 14.67
N LEU A 106 2.46 -5.64 14.91
CA LEU A 106 1.60 -6.03 16.02
C LEU A 106 0.57 -7.05 15.52
N ASN A 107 0.44 -8.17 16.22
CA ASN A 107 -0.61 -9.14 15.95
C ASN A 107 -1.94 -8.68 16.59
N THR A 108 -2.88 -8.27 15.75
CA THR A 108 -4.23 -7.81 16.14
C THR A 108 -5.29 -8.84 15.76
N ARG A 109 -6.55 -8.61 16.14
CA ARG A 109 -7.66 -9.49 15.72
C ARG A 109 -7.90 -9.46 14.22
N ASP A 110 -7.57 -8.34 13.59
CA ASP A 110 -7.79 -8.09 12.16
C ASP A 110 -6.54 -8.43 11.32
N GLY A 111 -5.51 -9.02 11.94
CA GLY A 111 -4.25 -9.39 11.30
C GLY A 111 -3.04 -8.62 11.84
N LEU A 112 -1.92 -8.70 11.10
CA LEU A 112 -0.71 -7.94 11.40
C LEU A 112 -0.92 -6.47 11.05
N ARG A 113 -0.44 -5.58 11.91
CA ARG A 113 -0.49 -4.13 11.71
C ARG A 113 0.84 -3.49 12.08
N ASP A 114 1.35 -2.64 11.21
CA ASP A 114 2.52 -1.83 11.50
C ASP A 114 2.19 -0.68 12.44
N VAL A 115 3.00 -0.57 13.49
CA VAL A 115 2.87 0.41 14.57
C VAL A 115 4.24 0.87 15.03
N THR A 116 4.33 2.06 15.61
CA THR A 116 5.62 2.62 16.06
C THR A 116 5.81 2.43 17.57
N VAL A 117 6.97 1.95 17.97
CA VAL A 117 7.33 1.80 19.39
C VAL A 117 7.57 3.17 20.03
N LEU A 118 6.80 3.51 21.06
CA LEU A 118 7.00 4.74 21.84
C LEU A 118 7.87 4.47 23.07
N LYS A 119 7.60 3.37 23.78
CA LYS A 119 8.34 3.03 25.00
C LYS A 119 8.41 1.53 25.22
N VAL A 120 9.57 1.06 25.64
CA VAL A 120 9.82 -0.36 25.91
C VAL A 120 9.89 -0.60 27.41
N GLY A 121 8.98 -1.43 27.94
CA GLY A 121 8.99 -1.91 29.32
C GLY A 121 9.47 -3.35 29.45
N LEU A 122 9.49 -3.85 30.69
CA LEU A 122 9.90 -5.23 31.03
C LEU A 122 8.99 -6.28 30.40
N LYS A 123 7.66 -6.13 30.58
CA LYS A 123 6.64 -7.07 30.08
C LYS A 123 5.73 -6.49 29.00
N THR A 124 5.69 -5.17 28.87
CA THR A 124 4.80 -4.44 27.97
C THR A 124 5.57 -3.45 27.10
N VAL A 125 4.94 -3.01 26.02
CA VAL A 125 5.43 -1.97 25.11
C VAL A 125 4.29 -0.97 24.92
N ASP A 126 4.60 0.31 24.97
CA ASP A 126 3.67 1.38 24.61
C ASP A 126 3.92 1.74 23.14
N LEU A 127 2.85 1.77 22.37
CA LEU A 127 2.85 1.87 20.90
C LEU A 127 2.02 3.06 20.44
N ASP A 128 2.45 3.68 19.35
CA ASP A 128 1.60 4.53 18.53
C ASP A 128 0.82 3.65 17.56
N ALA A 129 -0.51 3.70 17.62
CA ALA A 129 -1.38 2.91 16.76
C ALA A 129 -1.62 3.55 15.38
N ASN A 130 -1.15 4.78 15.18
CA ASN A 130 -1.17 5.40 13.85
C ASN A 130 -0.31 4.58 12.87
N HIS A 131 -0.66 4.64 11.58
CA HIS A 131 0.23 4.12 10.55
C HIS A 131 1.58 4.86 10.63
N PRO A 132 2.73 4.20 10.37
CA PRO A 132 4.05 4.85 10.42
C PRO A 132 4.19 6.11 9.54
N TYR A 133 3.36 6.20 8.51
CA TYR A 133 3.29 7.33 7.57
C TYR A 133 2.04 8.21 7.73
N ALA A 134 1.26 8.05 8.81
CA ALA A 134 0.10 8.89 9.06
C ALA A 134 0.49 10.37 9.20
N GLY A 135 -0.33 11.28 8.67
CA GLY A 135 -0.10 12.73 8.62
C GLY A 135 0.99 13.18 7.66
N LYS A 136 1.63 12.26 6.93
CA LYS A 136 2.65 12.61 5.94
C LYS A 136 2.02 12.73 4.56
N LYS A 137 2.48 13.73 3.81
CA LYS A 137 2.24 13.80 2.37
C LYS A 137 3.23 12.88 1.67
N MET A 138 2.74 12.08 0.74
CA MET A 138 3.53 11.05 0.08
C MET A 138 3.60 11.32 -1.42
N ASN A 139 4.76 11.21 -2.03
CA ASN A 139 4.91 11.22 -3.47
C ASN A 139 5.09 9.79 -3.99
N PHE A 140 4.36 9.45 -5.05
CA PHE A 140 4.43 8.19 -5.76
C PHE A 140 4.84 8.44 -7.22
N ASP A 141 5.97 7.87 -7.63
CA ASP A 141 6.35 7.79 -9.04
C ASP A 141 5.90 6.43 -9.58
N VAL A 142 4.88 6.43 -10.43
CA VAL A 142 4.14 5.24 -10.88
C VAL A 142 4.46 4.93 -12.34
N GLU A 143 4.53 3.65 -12.66
CA GLU A 143 4.63 3.12 -14.02
C GLU A 143 3.62 1.99 -14.21
N VAL A 144 2.66 2.18 -15.13
CA VAL A 144 1.66 1.15 -15.46
C VAL A 144 2.27 0.14 -16.42
N THR A 145 2.33 -1.13 -16.01
CA THR A 145 2.99 -2.19 -16.78
C THR A 145 2.02 -3.09 -17.53
N ASP A 146 0.80 -3.26 -17.04
CA ASP A 146 -0.25 -4.03 -17.73
C ASP A 146 -1.65 -3.60 -17.29
N VAL A 147 -2.62 -3.71 -18.21
CA VAL A 147 -4.05 -3.48 -17.95
C VAL A 147 -4.84 -4.52 -18.72
N ARG A 148 -5.63 -5.30 -17.99
CA ARG A 148 -6.50 -6.33 -18.57
C ARG A 148 -7.89 -6.32 -17.94
N ASP A 149 -8.85 -6.92 -18.62
CA ASP A 149 -10.14 -7.24 -18.00
C ASP A 149 -9.96 -8.24 -16.84
N ALA A 150 -10.69 -8.00 -15.76
CA ALA A 150 -10.83 -8.95 -14.67
C ALA A 150 -11.72 -10.13 -15.10
N THR A 151 -11.46 -11.31 -14.54
CA THR A 151 -12.38 -12.43 -14.67
C THR A 151 -13.60 -12.24 -13.78
N ASP A 152 -14.69 -12.96 -14.09
CA ASP A 152 -15.89 -12.96 -13.24
C ASP A 152 -15.57 -13.41 -11.80
N GLU A 153 -14.60 -14.31 -11.62
CA GLU A 153 -14.15 -14.77 -10.31
C GLU A 153 -13.42 -13.66 -9.53
N GLU A 154 -12.52 -12.92 -10.19
CA GLU A 154 -11.80 -11.80 -9.57
C GLU A 154 -12.78 -10.69 -9.15
N ILE A 155 -13.78 -10.38 -9.98
CA ILE A 155 -14.86 -9.45 -9.67
C ILE A 155 -15.68 -9.95 -8.48
N HIS A 156 -16.03 -11.24 -8.45
CA HIS A 156 -16.79 -11.84 -7.37
C HIS A 156 -16.03 -11.83 -6.03
N HIS A 157 -14.72 -12.12 -6.07
CA HIS A 157 -13.86 -12.10 -4.89
C HIS A 157 -13.37 -10.70 -4.50
N GLY A 158 -13.52 -9.72 -5.39
CA GLY A 158 -13.11 -8.33 -5.19
C GLY A 158 -11.59 -8.11 -5.18
N HIS A 159 -10.81 -9.03 -5.76
CA HIS A 159 -9.36 -8.90 -5.87
C HIS A 159 -8.78 -9.60 -7.10
N ALA A 160 -7.64 -9.11 -7.58
CA ALA A 160 -6.92 -9.72 -8.69
C ALA A 160 -6.23 -11.01 -8.24
N HIS A 161 -6.22 -12.02 -9.12
CA HIS A 161 -5.43 -13.23 -8.95
C HIS A 161 -4.10 -13.07 -9.72
N GLY A 162 -2.97 -13.29 -9.04
CA GLY A 162 -1.63 -13.21 -9.64
C GLY A 162 -1.44 -14.19 -10.81
N PRO A 163 -0.41 -13.98 -11.67
CA PRO A 163 -0.05 -14.92 -12.71
C PRO A 163 0.34 -16.27 -12.08
N GLY A 164 -0.62 -17.20 -12.00
CA GLY A 164 -0.46 -18.47 -11.29
C GLY A 164 -1.62 -18.84 -10.36
N GLY A 165 -2.61 -17.98 -10.13
CA GLY A 165 -3.91 -18.37 -9.56
C GLY A 165 -3.87 -19.12 -8.22
N HIS A 166 -2.92 -18.83 -7.33
CA HIS A 166 -2.89 -19.46 -6.01
C HIS A 166 -3.75 -18.68 -5.02
N HIS A 167 -4.98 -19.16 -4.86
CA HIS A 167 -5.81 -18.91 -3.70
C HIS A 167 -5.04 -19.31 -2.43
N HIS A 168 -4.72 -18.35 -1.57
CA HIS A 168 -4.46 -18.66 -0.17
C HIS A 168 -5.78 -18.53 0.58
N HIS A 169 -6.32 -19.69 0.93
CA HIS A 169 -7.57 -19.91 1.66
C HIS A 169 -7.35 -19.84 3.18
#